data_AF-A0A7S4PZY9-F1
#
_entry.id   AF-A0A7S4PZY9-F1
#
_cell.length_a   1.000
_cell.length_b   1.000
_cell.length_c   1.000
_cell.angle_alpha   90.00
_cell.angle_beta   90.00
_cell.angle_gamma   90.00
#
_symmetry.space_group_name_H-M   'P 1'
#
loop_
_entity.id
_entity.type
_entity.pdbx_description
1 polymer ?
#
loop_
_entity_poly.entity_id
_entity_poly.type
_entity_poly.pdbx_seq_one_letter_code
_entity_poly.pdbx_strand_id
1 'polypeptide(L)'
;LGCTRVESAAAPGAGFAGGAGGEPGASLARRVLCPLGGGKDSLVVFDLLRRQDDVAVSWLYVSDSVGEYEKSSRLQAIVTRSGAPCHIFEHDFSYGQVPDFRARMHLGLGPRPAGHPWAALVSFDAALACVMLGFDTVAVGNEHSANFGNGIFLEGDCGERLEVNHQFDKSLEFERAFHG
;
A
#
# COMPACT_ATOMS: atom_id res chain seq x y z
N LEU A 1 -4.39 14.25 -6.93
CA LEU A 1 -3.29 13.36 -6.50
C LEU A 1 -2.22 14.25 -5.88
N GLY A 2 -2.40 14.61 -4.61
CA GLY A 2 -1.41 15.37 -3.85
C GLY A 2 -0.88 14.45 -2.77
N CYS A 3 0.39 14.03 -2.89
CA CYS A 3 1.12 13.39 -1.80
C CYS A 3 1.56 14.51 -0.86
N THR A 4 0.93 14.62 0.30
CA THR A 4 1.10 15.80 1.17
C THR A 4 2.26 15.64 2.13
N ARG A 5 2.78 14.42 2.32
CA ARG A 5 3.86 14.15 3.28
C ARG A 5 4.59 12.83 2.98
N VAL A 6 5.93 12.90 2.92
CA VAL A 6 6.82 11.73 2.91
C VAL A 6 7.67 11.83 4.17
N GLU A 7 7.45 10.91 5.12
CA GLU A 7 8.24 10.85 6.35
C GLU A 7 8.85 9.47 6.54
N SER A 8 10.09 9.47 7.04
CA SER A 8 10.76 8.26 7.50
C SER A 8 10.59 8.20 9.01
N ALA A 9 9.76 7.27 9.49
CA ALA A 9 9.80 6.88 10.90
C ALA A 9 11.08 6.07 11.11
N ALA A 10 12.13 6.74 11.59
CA ALA A 10 13.38 6.09 11.96
C ALA A 10 13.25 5.44 13.33
N ALA A 11 13.66 4.18 13.47
CA ALA A 11 14.17 3.71 14.75
C ALA A 11 15.37 4.60 15.14
N PRO A 12 15.58 4.93 16.43
CA PRO A 12 16.67 5.81 16.83
C PRO A 12 18.01 5.19 16.40
N GLY A 13 18.68 5.78 15.38
CA GLY A 13 20.04 5.39 15.01
C GLY A 13 20.42 5.30 13.52
N ALA A 14 19.58 5.67 12.54
CA ALA A 14 19.99 5.65 11.14
C ALA A 14 19.81 7.02 10.47
N GLY A 15 20.88 7.83 10.49
CA GLY A 15 20.96 9.08 9.72
C GLY A 15 21.08 8.78 8.22
N PHE A 16 20.38 9.56 7.41
CA PHE A 16 20.44 9.48 5.95
C PHE A 16 21.76 10.10 5.48
N ALA A 17 22.75 9.26 5.18
CA ALA A 17 24.00 9.70 4.57
C ALA A 17 23.80 9.80 3.04
N GLY A 18 23.64 11.03 2.54
CA GLY A 18 23.82 11.31 1.12
C GLY A 18 25.29 11.07 0.74
N GLY A 19 25.55 10.00 0.00
CA GLY A 19 26.89 9.63 -0.46
C GLY A 19 27.02 9.79 -1.97
N ALA A 20 27.62 10.90 -2.40
CA ALA A 20 28.26 10.98 -3.71
C ALA A 20 29.71 10.46 -3.57
N GLY A 21 30.05 9.43 -4.34
CA GLY A 21 31.43 8.93 -4.51
C GLY A 21 31.79 7.74 -3.61
N GLY A 22 31.65 6.51 -4.12
CA GLY A 22 32.13 5.29 -3.48
C GLY A 22 32.63 4.29 -4.52
N GLU A 23 33.85 3.79 -4.31
CA GLU A 23 34.61 2.82 -5.13
C GLU A 23 33.80 1.55 -5.50
N PRO A 24 34.01 0.96 -6.70
CA PRO A 24 33.36 -0.27 -7.12
C PRO A 24 34.02 -1.49 -6.46
N GLY A 25 33.53 -1.92 -5.29
CA GLY A 25 34.09 -3.11 -4.63
C GLY A 25 33.35 -3.73 -3.45
N ALA A 26 32.34 -3.07 -2.87
CA ALA A 26 31.47 -3.69 -1.87
C ALA A 26 30.13 -4.02 -2.52
N SER A 27 29.70 -5.30 -2.50
CA SER A 27 28.33 -5.64 -2.88
C SER A 27 27.40 -4.97 -1.87
N LEU A 28 26.80 -3.84 -2.26
CA LEU A 28 25.83 -3.15 -1.42
C LEU A 28 24.67 -4.12 -1.16
N ALA A 29 24.26 -4.23 0.10
CA ALA A 29 23.10 -5.03 0.48
C ALA A 29 21.90 -4.57 -0.36
N ARG A 30 21.20 -5.52 -0.98
CA ARG A 30 20.05 -5.23 -1.82
C ARG A 30 18.97 -4.57 -0.98
N ARG A 31 18.52 -3.39 -1.38
CA ARG A 31 17.54 -2.60 -0.65
C ARG A 31 16.14 -3.01 -1.10
N VAL A 32 15.39 -3.61 -0.19
CA VAL A 32 14.05 -4.13 -0.48
C VAL A 32 12.99 -3.33 0.26
N LEU A 33 11.98 -2.89 -0.47
CA LEU A 33 10.81 -2.22 0.08
C LEU A 33 9.68 -3.23 0.27
N CYS A 34 9.16 -3.34 1.49
CA CYS A 34 8.05 -4.23 1.81
C CYS A 34 6.82 -3.39 2.21
N PRO A 35 5.73 -3.40 1.41
CA PRO A 35 4.49 -2.74 1.80
C PRO A 35 3.93 -3.35 3.10
N LEU A 36 3.68 -2.49 4.07
CA LEU A 36 3.10 -2.83 5.36
C LEU A 36 1.57 -2.83 5.24
N GLY A 37 1.01 -3.99 4.90
CA GLY A 37 -0.43 -4.22 4.92
C GLY A 37 -1.00 -4.48 6.32
N GLY A 38 -2.33 -4.49 6.44
CA GLY A 38 -3.05 -4.79 7.68
C GLY A 38 -3.15 -6.28 8.04
N GLY A 39 -2.66 -7.17 7.17
CA GLY A 39 -2.68 -8.63 7.30
C GLY A 39 -1.34 -9.23 7.73
N LYS A 40 -1.30 -10.57 7.87
CA LYS A 40 -0.12 -11.34 8.32
C LYS A 40 0.95 -11.50 7.25
N ASP A 41 0.59 -11.42 5.98
CA ASP A 41 1.45 -11.90 4.88
C ASP A 41 2.65 -10.98 4.66
N SER A 42 2.47 -9.66 4.81
CA SER A 42 3.56 -8.69 4.82
C SER A 42 4.56 -8.95 5.94
N LEU A 43 4.10 -9.38 7.12
CA LEU A 43 4.97 -9.75 8.25
C LEU A 43 5.80 -10.99 7.93
N VAL A 44 5.21 -11.99 7.27
CA VAL A 44 5.91 -13.22 6.85
C VAL A 44 6.97 -12.88 5.80
N VAL A 45 6.63 -12.09 4.77
CA VAL A 45 7.59 -11.66 3.74
C VAL A 45 8.76 -10.90 4.37
N PHE A 46 8.47 -9.94 5.25
CA PHE A 46 9.50 -9.19 5.96
C PHE A 46 10.39 -10.10 6.81
N ASP A 47 9.81 -11.03 7.57
CA ASP A 47 10.58 -11.94 8.43
C ASP A 47 11.47 -12.91 7.64
N LEU A 48 11.04 -13.32 6.46
CA LEU A 48 11.86 -14.15 5.56
C LEU A 48 13.04 -13.36 4.97
N LEU A 49 12.78 -12.13 4.54
CA LEU A 49 13.79 -11.29 3.89
C LEU A 49 14.83 -10.75 4.88
N ARG A 50 14.43 -10.35 6.09
CA ARG A 50 15.36 -9.80 7.10
C ARG A 50 16.39 -10.82 7.62
N ARG A 51 16.18 -12.11 7.35
CA ARG A 51 17.09 -13.20 7.73
C ARG A 51 18.20 -13.42 6.70
N GLN A 52 18.17 -12.73 5.58
CA GLN A 52 19.20 -12.79 4.56
C GLN A 52 20.25 -11.70 4.85
N ASP A 53 21.53 -12.08 4.88
CA ASP A 53 22.63 -11.18 5.24
C ASP A 53 22.90 -10.09 4.18
N ASP A 54 22.47 -10.33 2.94
CA ASP A 54 22.65 -9.44 1.79
C ASP A 54 21.42 -8.58 1.47
N VAL A 55 20.41 -8.55 2.36
CA VAL A 55 19.16 -7.83 2.14
C VAL A 55 18.89 -6.83 3.26
N ALA A 56 18.73 -5.56 2.89
CA ALA A 56 18.24 -4.51 3.79
C ALA A 56 16.76 -4.24 3.49
N VAL A 57 15.87 -4.65 4.39
CA VAL A 57 14.42 -4.46 4.23
C VAL A 57 13.95 -3.19 4.93
N SER A 58 13.10 -2.40 4.27
CA SER A 58 12.38 -1.27 4.87
C SER A 58 10.89 -1.37 4.60
N TRP A 59 10.08 -0.85 5.52
CA TRP A 59 8.63 -0.81 5.37
C TRP A 59 8.19 0.36 4.49
N LEU A 60 7.09 0.15 3.74
CA LEU A 60 6.30 1.21 3.14
C LEU A 60 4.88 1.15 3.71
N TYR A 61 4.42 2.22 4.35
CA TYR A 61 3.03 2.39 4.72
C TYR A 61 2.36 3.42 3.82
N VAL A 62 1.21 3.06 3.26
CA VAL A 62 0.39 3.93 2.41
C VAL A 62 -0.94 4.15 3.12
N SER A 63 -1.35 5.41 3.28
CA SER A 63 -2.63 5.78 3.89
C SER A 63 -3.54 6.54 2.94
N ASP A 64 -4.86 6.44 3.16
CA ASP A 64 -5.88 7.24 2.47
C ASP A 64 -6.26 8.53 3.21
N SER A 65 -5.68 8.72 4.41
CA SER A 65 -5.88 9.87 5.26
C SER A 65 -4.60 10.31 5.97
N VAL A 66 -4.53 11.61 6.23
CA VAL A 66 -3.41 12.21 6.96
C VAL A 66 -3.47 11.82 8.44
N GLY A 67 -2.34 11.39 8.98
CA GLY A 67 -2.17 11.00 10.37
C GLY A 67 -2.73 9.62 10.71
N GLU A 68 -2.98 8.75 9.72
CA GLU A 68 -3.53 7.41 9.96
C GLU A 68 -2.53 6.52 10.70
N TYR A 69 -1.25 6.59 10.32
CA TYR A 69 -0.19 5.79 10.91
C TYR A 69 -0.02 6.08 12.41
N GLU A 70 -0.02 7.36 12.78
CA GLU A 70 0.14 7.87 14.15
C GLU A 70 -1.02 7.45 15.06
N LYS A 71 -2.20 7.21 14.49
CA LYS A 71 -3.37 6.71 15.22
C LYS A 71 -3.33 5.18 15.38
N SER A 72 -2.54 4.48 14.58
CA SER A 72 -2.49 3.03 14.55
C SER A 72 -1.40 2.47 15.47
N SER A 73 -1.76 2.21 16.73
CA SER A 73 -0.87 1.58 17.72
C SER A 73 -0.33 0.22 17.25
N ARG A 74 -1.12 -0.52 16.48
CA ARG A 74 -0.73 -1.82 15.91
C ARG A 74 0.42 -1.67 14.91
N LEU A 75 0.32 -0.72 13.98
CA LEU A 75 1.36 -0.50 12.96
C LEU A 75 2.65 0.03 13.60
N GLN A 76 2.52 0.97 14.52
CA GLN A 76 3.65 1.48 15.28
C GLN A 76 4.36 0.38 16.08
N ALA A 77 3.60 -0.54 16.70
CA ALA A 77 4.17 -1.68 17.41
C ALA A 77 4.92 -2.64 16.48
N ILE A 78 4.41 -2.87 15.25
CA ILE A 78 5.11 -3.68 14.23
C ILE A 78 6.43 -3.01 13.86
N VAL A 79 6.41 -1.74 13.46
CA VAL A 79 7.62 -1.01 13.03
C VAL A 79 8.64 -0.99 14.17
N THR A 80 8.22 -0.65 15.39
CA THR A 80 9.09 -0.62 16.57
C THR A 80 9.72 -1.98 16.85
N ARG A 81 8.94 -3.07 16.82
CA ARG A 81 9.47 -4.43 17.07
C ARG A 81 10.34 -4.94 15.93
N SER A 82 10.06 -4.52 14.71
CA SER A 82 10.82 -4.95 13.53
C SER A 82 12.22 -4.35 13.50
N GLY A 83 12.41 -3.16 14.09
CA GLY A 83 13.66 -2.41 14.05
C GLY A 83 14.02 -1.84 12.67
N ALA A 84 13.20 -2.08 11.64
CA ALA A 84 13.42 -1.57 10.30
C ALA A 84 12.82 -0.16 10.12
N PRO A 85 13.42 0.67 9.24
CA PRO A 85 12.83 1.95 8.85
C PRO A 85 11.43 1.76 8.23
N CYS A 86 10.56 2.74 8.42
CA CYS A 86 9.26 2.80 7.75
C CYS A 86 9.08 4.12 7.01
N HIS A 87 8.81 4.02 5.71
CA HIS A 87 8.48 5.15 4.85
C HIS A 87 6.96 5.29 4.77
N ILE A 88 6.46 6.47 5.10
CA ILE A 88 5.02 6.75 5.17
C ILE A 88 4.65 7.67 4.01
N PHE A 89 3.72 7.21 3.18
CA PHE A 89 3.16 7.93 2.04
C PHE A 89 1.69 8.20 2.33
N GLU A 90 1.39 9.45 2.65
CA GLU A 90 0.03 9.85 3.02
C GLU A 90 -0.69 10.47 1.82
N HIS A 91 -1.87 9.94 1.53
CA HIS A 91 -2.81 10.54 0.61
C HIS A 91 -3.95 11.20 1.37
N ASP A 92 -4.42 12.32 0.85
CA ASP A 92 -5.63 12.95 1.33
C ASP A 92 -6.75 12.73 0.32
N PHE A 93 -7.56 11.69 0.54
CA PHE A 93 -8.77 11.46 -0.26
C PHE A 93 -10.01 12.14 0.34
N SER A 94 -9.87 13.01 1.34
CA SER A 94 -10.98 13.79 1.91
C SER A 94 -11.67 14.66 0.84
N TYR A 95 -10.94 15.02 -0.22
CA TYR A 95 -11.51 15.72 -1.38
C TYR A 95 -12.60 14.91 -2.12
N GLY A 96 -12.59 13.58 -2.00
CA GLY A 96 -13.64 12.68 -2.50
C GLY A 96 -14.72 12.31 -1.48
N GLN A 97 -14.60 12.80 -0.23
CA GLN A 97 -15.53 12.57 0.89
C GLN A 97 -16.45 13.78 1.15
N VAL A 98 -16.31 14.87 0.37
CA VAL A 98 -17.32 15.94 0.23
C VAL A 98 -18.67 15.27 -0.12
N PRO A 99 -19.88 15.78 0.25
CA PRO A 99 -21.19 15.08 0.37
C PRO A 99 -21.80 14.42 -0.89
N ASP A 100 -20.97 13.75 -1.68
CA ASP A 100 -21.19 13.36 -3.05
C ASP A 100 -21.98 12.06 -3.13
N PHE A 101 -22.17 11.33 -2.02
CA PHE A 101 -23.19 10.28 -2.02
C PHE A 101 -24.56 10.85 -2.41
N ARG A 102 -24.96 11.98 -1.81
CA ARG A 102 -26.26 12.60 -2.08
C ARG A 102 -26.29 13.32 -3.44
N ALA A 103 -25.19 13.96 -3.84
CA ALA A 103 -25.10 14.64 -5.14
C ALA A 103 -24.97 13.65 -6.32
N ARG A 104 -24.23 12.54 -6.19
CA ARG A 104 -24.14 11.48 -7.22
C ARG A 104 -25.44 10.72 -7.39
N MET A 105 -26.17 10.48 -6.29
CA MET A 105 -27.53 9.94 -6.35
C MET A 105 -28.47 10.91 -7.09
N HIS A 106 -28.32 12.24 -6.87
CA HIS A 106 -29.10 13.24 -7.59
C HIS A 106 -28.74 13.37 -9.09
N LEU A 107 -27.50 13.05 -9.45
CA LEU A 107 -27.00 13.03 -10.84
C LEU A 107 -27.20 11.67 -11.55
N GLY A 108 -27.83 10.68 -10.91
CA GLY A 108 -28.06 9.35 -11.49
C GLY A 108 -26.79 8.50 -11.67
N LEU A 109 -25.68 8.87 -11.03
CA LEU A 109 -24.38 8.19 -11.16
C LEU A 109 -24.22 7.01 -10.19
N GLY A 110 -25.18 6.80 -9.28
CA GLY A 110 -25.18 5.72 -8.30
C GLY A 110 -24.08 5.82 -7.22
N PRO A 111 -24.09 4.94 -6.22
CA PRO A 111 -22.98 4.79 -5.29
C PRO A 111 -21.72 4.32 -6.04
N ARG A 112 -20.52 4.65 -5.53
CA ARG A 112 -19.29 4.02 -6.00
C ARG A 112 -19.33 2.54 -5.59
N PRO A 113 -19.37 1.58 -6.54
CA PRO A 113 -19.51 0.16 -6.21
C PRO A 113 -18.27 -0.43 -5.55
N ALA A 114 -17.12 0.24 -5.64
CA ALA A 114 -15.87 -0.14 -4.97
C ALA A 114 -15.14 1.09 -4.41
N GLY A 115 -14.31 0.87 -3.38
CA GLY A 115 -13.34 1.85 -2.89
C GLY A 115 -12.32 2.24 -3.96
N HIS A 116 -11.40 3.14 -3.62
CA HIS A 116 -10.23 3.38 -4.49
C HIS A 116 -9.46 2.06 -4.68
N PRO A 117 -8.90 1.79 -5.88
CA PRO A 117 -8.12 0.58 -6.14
C PRO A 117 -6.83 0.65 -5.31
N TRP A 118 -6.90 0.09 -4.11
CA TRP A 118 -5.87 0.16 -3.09
C TRP A 118 -4.59 -0.54 -3.53
N ALA A 119 -4.71 -1.68 -4.19
CA ALA A 119 -3.56 -2.41 -4.71
C ALA A 119 -2.78 -1.60 -5.77
N ALA A 120 -3.51 -0.89 -6.64
CA ALA A 120 -2.89 -0.01 -7.64
C ALA A 120 -2.19 1.19 -6.99
N LEU A 121 -2.82 1.82 -5.98
CA LEU A 121 -2.22 2.92 -5.22
C LEU A 121 -0.92 2.49 -4.52
N VAL A 122 -0.97 1.37 -3.78
CA VAL A 122 0.20 0.82 -3.09
C VAL A 122 1.32 0.48 -4.08
N SER A 123 0.98 -0.05 -5.25
CA SER A 123 1.96 -0.38 -6.30
C SER A 123 2.61 0.88 -6.88
N PHE A 124 1.82 1.92 -7.14
CA PHE A 124 2.32 3.21 -7.61
C PHE A 124 3.27 3.85 -6.59
N ASP A 125 2.88 3.92 -5.32
CA ASP A 125 3.72 4.49 -4.27
C ASP A 125 4.99 3.67 -4.03
N ALA A 126 4.90 2.34 -4.12
CA ALA A 126 6.06 1.48 -4.00
C ALA A 126 7.07 1.72 -5.14
N ALA A 127 6.59 1.83 -6.39
CA ALA A 127 7.44 2.18 -7.52
C ALA A 127 8.06 3.59 -7.36
N LEU A 128 7.27 4.56 -6.91
CA LEU A 128 7.74 5.91 -6.65
C LEU A 128 8.81 5.95 -5.54
N ALA A 129 8.58 5.23 -4.44
CA ALA A 129 9.53 5.09 -3.34
C ALA A 129 10.84 4.42 -3.80
N CYS A 130 10.77 3.40 -4.67
CA CYS A 130 11.96 2.80 -5.27
C CYS A 130 12.81 3.84 -6.01
N VAL A 131 12.18 4.65 -6.85
CA VAL A 131 12.88 5.70 -7.62
C VAL A 131 13.42 6.79 -6.71
N MET A 132 12.63 7.28 -5.76
CA MET A 132 13.00 8.43 -4.92
C MET A 132 14.03 8.08 -3.84
N LEU A 133 13.95 6.87 -3.28
CA LEU A 133 14.73 6.47 -2.11
C LEU A 133 15.81 5.44 -2.44
N GLY A 134 15.89 4.99 -3.69
CA GLY A 134 16.92 4.05 -4.17
C GLY A 134 16.73 2.63 -3.66
N PHE A 135 15.52 2.09 -3.76
CA PHE A 135 15.26 0.66 -3.50
C PHE A 135 15.31 -0.14 -4.80
N ASP A 136 15.90 -1.33 -4.73
CA ASP A 136 16.11 -2.21 -5.89
C ASP A 136 14.90 -3.11 -6.17
N THR A 137 14.05 -3.35 -5.17
CA THR A 137 12.97 -4.33 -5.28
C THR A 137 11.82 -4.00 -4.35
N VAL A 138 10.59 -4.23 -4.83
CA VAL A 138 9.39 -4.27 -3.99
C VAL A 138 9.03 -5.73 -3.73
N ALA A 139 8.86 -6.11 -2.46
CA ALA A 139 8.44 -7.45 -2.07
C ALA A 139 7.02 -7.43 -1.50
N VAL A 140 6.11 -8.18 -2.11
CA VAL A 140 4.70 -8.26 -1.69
C VAL A 140 4.35 -9.70 -1.28
N GLY A 141 3.58 -9.82 -0.21
CA GLY A 141 2.95 -11.09 0.17
C GLY A 141 1.65 -11.26 -0.62
N ASN A 142 1.55 -12.32 -1.40
CA ASN A 142 0.34 -12.63 -2.16
C ASN A 142 -0.41 -13.80 -1.50
N GLU A 143 -1.69 -13.61 -1.16
CA GLU A 143 -2.57 -14.68 -0.68
C GLU A 143 -3.71 -14.90 -1.66
N HIS A 144 -3.90 -16.15 -2.08
CA HIS A 144 -4.97 -16.57 -3.00
C HIS A 144 -6.39 -16.28 -2.44
N SER A 145 -6.55 -16.08 -1.13
CA SER A 145 -7.84 -15.77 -0.48
C SER A 145 -8.24 -14.30 -0.47
N ALA A 146 -7.45 -13.39 -1.06
CA ALA A 146 -7.77 -11.96 -1.09
C ALA A 146 -8.81 -11.57 -2.16
N ASN A 147 -9.27 -12.53 -2.99
CA ASN A 147 -10.22 -12.33 -4.08
C ASN A 147 -11.56 -13.07 -3.83
N PHE A 148 -12.12 -12.95 -2.63
CA PHE A 148 -13.47 -13.45 -2.35
C PHE A 148 -14.38 -12.29 -1.99
N GLY A 149 -15.54 -12.23 -2.67
CA GLY A 149 -16.62 -11.35 -2.27
C GLY A 149 -17.11 -11.71 -0.86
N ASN A 150 -17.75 -10.76 -0.20
CA ASN A 150 -18.19 -10.91 1.18
C ASN A 150 -19.52 -11.69 1.30
N GLY A 151 -20.00 -12.32 0.22
CA GLY A 151 -21.29 -13.01 0.18
C GLY A 151 -22.50 -12.06 0.24
N ILE A 152 -22.30 -10.74 0.18
CA ILE A 152 -23.37 -9.75 0.05
C ILE A 152 -23.63 -9.53 -1.43
N PHE A 153 -24.88 -9.56 -1.82
CA PHE A 153 -25.30 -9.36 -3.20
C PHE A 153 -26.25 -8.18 -3.30
N LEU A 154 -26.02 -7.31 -4.28
CA LEU A 154 -26.92 -6.23 -4.67
C LEU A 154 -27.74 -6.69 -5.88
N GLU A 155 -29.04 -6.45 -5.83
CA GLU A 155 -29.91 -6.58 -7.01
C GLU A 155 -29.76 -5.31 -7.85
N GLY A 156 -29.34 -5.47 -9.10
CA GLY A 156 -29.37 -4.40 -10.09
C GLY A 156 -30.79 -4.18 -10.61
N ASP A 157 -31.03 -3.01 -11.21
CA ASP A 157 -32.34 -2.62 -11.78
C ASP A 157 -32.85 -3.61 -12.85
N CYS A 158 -31.96 -4.42 -13.40
CA CYS A 158 -32.20 -5.44 -14.42
C CYS A 158 -32.49 -6.84 -13.85
N GLY A 159 -32.53 -7.02 -12.52
CA GLY A 159 -32.65 -8.33 -11.86
C GLY A 159 -31.35 -9.13 -11.78
N GLU A 160 -30.21 -8.51 -12.08
CA GLU A 160 -28.88 -9.10 -11.95
C GLU A 160 -28.40 -9.09 -10.48
N ARG A 161 -27.75 -10.17 -10.04
CA ARG A 161 -27.27 -10.31 -8.66
C ARG A 161 -25.75 -10.11 -8.63
N LEU A 162 -25.31 -8.91 -8.27
CA LEU A 162 -23.90 -8.52 -8.23
C LEU A 162 -23.32 -8.73 -6.83
N GLU A 163 -22.26 -9.52 -6.71
CA GLU A 163 -21.58 -9.69 -5.43
C GLU A 163 -20.74 -8.44 -5.09
N VAL A 164 -20.88 -7.93 -3.86
CA VAL A 164 -20.08 -6.81 -3.36
C VAL A 164 -18.68 -7.33 -3.01
N ASN A 165 -17.71 -7.03 -3.86
CA ASN A 165 -16.32 -7.37 -3.62
C ASN A 165 -15.48 -6.12 -3.32
N HIS A 166 -15.23 -5.86 -2.03
CA HIS A 166 -14.38 -4.76 -1.56
C HIS A 166 -12.90 -4.92 -1.94
N GLN A 167 -12.51 -6.05 -2.53
CA GLN A 167 -11.14 -6.39 -2.94
C GLN A 167 -11.07 -6.76 -4.43
N PHE A 168 -12.05 -6.33 -5.25
CA PHE A 168 -12.11 -6.63 -6.69
C PHE A 168 -10.86 -6.16 -7.44
N ASP A 169 -10.21 -5.11 -6.96
CA ASP A 169 -8.97 -4.54 -7.51
C ASP A 169 -7.75 -5.48 -7.42
N LYS A 170 -7.89 -6.63 -6.75
CA LYS A 170 -6.88 -7.71 -6.64
C LYS A 170 -7.21 -8.92 -7.52
N SER A 171 -8.25 -8.83 -8.35
CA SER A 171 -8.70 -9.92 -9.22
C SER A 171 -8.08 -9.85 -10.61
N LEU A 172 -7.87 -11.01 -11.23
CA LEU A 172 -7.48 -11.12 -12.64
C LEU A 172 -8.53 -10.51 -13.59
N GLU A 173 -9.79 -10.48 -13.15
CA GLU A 173 -10.90 -9.86 -13.91
C GLU A 173 -10.71 -8.35 -14.01
N PHE A 174 -10.35 -7.70 -12.90
CA PHE A 174 -10.02 -6.27 -12.88
C PHE A 174 -8.84 -5.95 -13.79
N GLU A 175 -7.74 -6.71 -13.73
CA GLU A 175 -6.58 -6.53 -14.61
C GLU A 175 -6.97 -6.61 -16.08
N ARG A 176 -7.75 -7.62 -16.48
CA ARG A 176 -8.22 -7.79 -17.86
C ARG A 176 -9.12 -6.65 -18.33
N ALA A 177 -10.01 -6.17 -17.46
CA ALA A 177 -10.89 -5.05 -17.77
C ALA A 177 -10.11 -3.73 -17.94
N PHE A 178 -8.99 -3.55 -17.24
CA PHE A 178 -8.15 -2.35 -17.34
C PHE A 178 -7.28 -2.33 -18.61
N HIS A 179 -6.96 -3.50 -19.17
CA HIS A 179 -6.16 -3.65 -20.39
C HIS A 179 -6.97 -3.62 -21.70
N GLY A 180 -8.31 -3.53 -21.64
CA GLY A 180 -9.21 -3.44 -22.79
C GLY A 180 -9.53 -2.01 -23.19
#